data_AF-A0A2E0KU04-F1
#
_entry.id   AF-A0A2E0KU04-F1
#
_cell.length_a   1.000
_cell.length_b   1.000
_cell.length_c   1.000
_cell.angle_alpha   90.00
_cell.angle_beta   90.00
_cell.angle_gamma   90.00
#
_symmetry.space_group_name_H-M   'P 1'
#
loop_
_entity.id
_entity.type
_entity.pdbx_description
1 polymer ?
#
loop_
_entity_poly.entity_id
_entity_poly.type
_entity_poly.pdbx_seq_one_letter_code
_entity_poly.pdbx_strand_id
1 'polypeptide(L)'
;MTIDFKPVSDGAMKLLEYSQQFTVQDLRNATNASIDFILDVIKRMDDADIVFAPHDPDANDPHAAPGEEHIGWGIGHLIAHVTASSEEWASYSSILARGVPYPADPRLRYETPWREVDTKAKAVQRLEESRRIRLSYLDTWPDHPNLDIKRDLSPRFVARVGEMNAAACFLYGLKHEVAHHDQLRDVARQINESKQTAAASAGS
;
A
#
# COMPACT_ATOMS: atom_id res chain seq x y z
N MET A 1 -9.02 -13.43 1.52
CA MET A 1 -10.07 -12.83 0.67
C MET A 1 -9.44 -11.66 -0.05
N THR A 2 -9.70 -11.46 -1.34
CA THR A 2 -9.24 -10.28 -2.08
C THR A 2 -10.42 -9.33 -2.28
N ILE A 3 -10.24 -8.04 -2.00
CA ILE A 3 -11.26 -7.02 -2.17
C ILE A 3 -11.12 -6.40 -3.56
N ASP A 4 -12.23 -6.36 -4.32
CA ASP A 4 -12.27 -5.69 -5.62
C ASP A 4 -12.65 -4.21 -5.46
N PHE A 5 -11.65 -3.33 -5.58
CA PHE A 5 -11.84 -1.89 -5.46
C PHE A 5 -12.37 -1.20 -6.73
N LYS A 6 -12.65 -1.94 -7.83
CA LYS A 6 -13.20 -1.35 -9.07
C LYS A 6 -14.41 -0.43 -8.86
N PRO A 7 -15.43 -0.77 -8.05
CA PRO A 7 -16.57 0.12 -7.84
C PRO A 7 -16.18 1.50 -7.30
N VAL A 8 -15.14 1.57 -6.47
CA VAL A 8 -14.63 2.83 -5.92
C VAL A 8 -13.70 3.53 -6.90
N SER A 9 -12.79 2.78 -7.53
CA SER A 9 -11.83 3.33 -8.50
C SER A 9 -12.52 3.90 -9.75
N ASP A 10 -13.60 3.27 -10.21
CA ASP A 10 -14.39 3.69 -11.36
C ASP A 10 -15.40 4.80 -10.99
N GLY A 11 -15.45 5.20 -9.71
CA GLY A 11 -16.33 6.25 -9.19
C GLY A 11 -17.79 5.87 -9.07
N ALA A 12 -18.14 4.59 -9.24
CA ALA A 12 -19.50 4.09 -9.11
C ALA A 12 -20.04 4.12 -7.67
N MET A 13 -19.15 4.05 -6.67
CA MET A 13 -19.49 4.09 -5.25
C MET A 13 -18.46 4.88 -4.45
N LYS A 14 -18.89 5.62 -3.42
CA LYS A 14 -17.95 6.29 -2.51
C LYS A 14 -17.39 5.30 -1.49
N LEU A 15 -16.14 5.52 -1.06
CA LEU A 15 -15.45 4.54 -0.22
C LEU A 15 -16.13 4.33 1.14
N LEU A 16 -16.77 5.35 1.71
CA LEU A 16 -17.55 5.22 2.95
C LEU A 16 -18.73 4.26 2.81
N GLU A 17 -19.50 4.39 1.73
CA GLU A 17 -20.61 3.49 1.42
C GLU A 17 -20.09 2.07 1.18
N TYR A 18 -19.06 1.94 0.34
CA TYR A 18 -18.40 0.67 0.04
C TYR A 18 -17.86 -0.03 1.30
N SER A 19 -17.44 0.73 2.32
CA SER A 19 -16.89 0.17 3.55
C SER A 19 -17.91 -0.59 4.41
N GLN A 20 -19.21 -0.32 4.24
CA GLN A 20 -20.26 -0.87 5.10
C GLN A 20 -20.49 -2.38 4.89
N GLN A 21 -20.01 -2.93 3.78
CA GLN A 21 -20.16 -4.35 3.46
C GLN A 21 -19.06 -5.25 4.05
N PHE A 22 -18.07 -4.69 4.75
CA PHE A 22 -16.93 -5.43 5.27
C PHE A 22 -16.90 -5.47 6.79
N THR A 23 -16.64 -6.66 7.32
CA THR A 23 -16.35 -6.86 8.75
C THR A 23 -14.87 -6.60 9.04
N VAL A 24 -14.51 -6.44 10.31
CA VAL A 24 -13.10 -6.40 10.73
C VAL A 24 -12.34 -7.64 10.28
N GLN A 25 -12.97 -8.83 10.31
CA GLN A 25 -12.34 -10.06 9.84
C GLN A 25 -12.06 -10.02 8.34
N ASP A 26 -12.94 -9.40 7.54
CA ASP A 26 -12.71 -9.19 6.11
C ASP A 26 -11.50 -8.30 5.86
N LEU A 27 -11.34 -7.22 6.65
CA LEU A 27 -10.17 -6.34 6.58
C LEU A 27 -8.86 -7.07 6.93
N ARG A 28 -8.89 -7.99 7.91
CA ARG A 28 -7.75 -8.87 8.24
C ARG A 28 -7.42 -9.81 7.09
N ASN A 29 -8.44 -10.48 6.56
CA ASN A 29 -8.29 -11.43 5.47
C ASN A 29 -7.75 -10.74 4.20
N ALA A 30 -8.15 -9.50 3.97
CA ALA A 30 -7.68 -8.69 2.84
C ALA A 30 -6.26 -8.18 3.05
N THR A 31 -5.89 -7.76 4.27
CA THR A 31 -4.52 -7.40 4.63
C THR A 31 -3.57 -8.55 4.38
N ASN A 32 -3.91 -9.75 4.86
CA ASN A 32 -3.09 -10.93 4.64
C ASN A 32 -2.95 -11.27 3.16
N ALA A 33 -4.05 -11.30 2.41
CA ALA A 33 -4.02 -11.60 0.98
C ALA A 33 -3.19 -10.58 0.19
N SER A 34 -3.23 -9.30 0.57
CA SER A 34 -2.46 -8.25 -0.08
C SER A 34 -0.96 -8.39 0.16
N ILE A 35 -0.54 -8.65 1.41
CA ILE A 35 0.88 -8.90 1.71
C ILE A 35 1.36 -10.22 1.08
N ASP A 36 0.55 -11.28 1.13
CA ASP A 36 0.88 -12.58 0.51
C ASP A 36 1.09 -12.43 -0.99
N PHE A 37 0.32 -11.56 -1.66
CA PHE A 37 0.52 -11.25 -3.06
C PHE A 37 1.91 -10.64 -3.33
N ILE A 38 2.32 -9.63 -2.55
CA ILE A 38 3.63 -8.99 -2.75
C ILE A 38 4.77 -9.98 -2.43
N LEU A 39 4.62 -10.80 -1.38
CA LEU A 39 5.56 -11.86 -1.04
C LEU A 39 5.71 -12.89 -2.16
N ASP A 40 4.61 -13.25 -2.84
CA ASP A 40 4.65 -14.16 -3.97
C ASP A 40 5.39 -13.55 -5.18
N VAL A 41 5.15 -12.26 -5.46
CA VAL A 41 5.89 -11.52 -6.51
C VAL A 41 7.40 -11.58 -6.28
N ILE A 42 7.86 -11.35 -5.04
CA ILE A 42 9.30 -11.32 -4.72
C ILE A 42 9.90 -12.70 -4.38
N LYS A 43 9.08 -13.76 -4.38
CA LYS A 43 9.46 -15.08 -3.86
C LYS A 43 10.71 -15.66 -4.51
N ARG A 44 10.88 -15.44 -5.81
CA ARG A 44 12.00 -15.96 -6.60
C ARG A 44 13.08 -14.91 -6.90
N MET A 45 12.94 -13.71 -6.37
CA MET A 45 13.91 -12.64 -6.55
C MET A 45 15.16 -12.88 -5.70
N ASP A 46 16.27 -12.25 -6.08
CA ASP A 46 17.50 -12.08 -5.30
C ASP A 46 17.71 -10.59 -4.93
N ASP A 47 18.83 -10.25 -4.28
CA ASP A 47 19.08 -8.87 -3.84
C ASP A 47 19.25 -7.90 -5.02
N ALA A 48 19.81 -8.35 -6.16
CA ALA A 48 19.96 -7.50 -7.34
C ALA A 48 18.62 -7.14 -7.97
N ASP A 49 17.62 -8.03 -7.87
CA ASP A 49 16.26 -7.77 -8.32
C ASP A 49 15.54 -6.72 -7.46
N ILE A 50 15.82 -6.67 -6.14
CA ILE A 50 15.19 -5.71 -5.24
C ILE A 50 15.59 -4.27 -5.58
N VAL A 51 16.86 -4.09 -5.96
CA VAL A 51 17.44 -2.79 -6.34
C VAL A 51 17.41 -2.54 -7.85
N PHE A 52 16.76 -3.41 -8.63
CA PHE A 52 16.60 -3.23 -10.06
C PHE A 52 15.91 -1.90 -10.35
N ALA A 53 16.48 -1.12 -11.27
CA ALA A 53 15.92 0.15 -11.72
C ALA A 53 15.02 -0.11 -12.94
N PRO A 54 13.69 -0.11 -12.80
CA PRO A 54 12.80 -0.34 -13.92
C PRO A 54 12.80 0.86 -14.87
N HIS A 55 12.54 0.57 -16.14
CA HIS A 55 12.26 1.59 -17.13
C HIS A 55 10.79 1.99 -17.03
N ASP A 56 10.55 3.22 -16.61
CA ASP A 56 9.23 3.84 -16.56
C ASP A 56 9.31 5.22 -17.24
N PRO A 57 8.91 5.33 -18.52
CA PRO A 57 9.02 6.57 -19.27
C PRO A 57 8.01 7.64 -18.80
N ASP A 58 6.99 7.23 -18.05
CA ASP A 58 5.92 8.09 -17.54
C ASP A 58 6.15 8.47 -16.06
N ALA A 59 7.29 8.08 -15.48
CA ALA A 59 7.65 8.40 -14.11
C ALA A 59 7.63 9.91 -13.87
N ASN A 60 6.74 10.34 -12.98
CA ASN A 60 6.56 11.74 -12.62
C ASN A 60 5.95 11.84 -11.21
N ASP A 61 6.82 11.89 -10.20
CA ASP A 61 6.44 12.17 -8.81
C ASP A 61 6.93 13.57 -8.39
N PRO A 62 6.05 14.59 -8.44
CA PRO A 62 6.40 15.95 -8.02
C PRO A 62 6.60 16.10 -6.51
N HIS A 63 6.35 15.04 -5.73
CA HIS A 63 6.54 15.01 -4.28
C HIS A 63 7.79 14.22 -3.86
N ALA A 64 8.53 13.66 -4.82
CA ALA A 64 9.79 12.98 -4.57
C ALA A 64 10.88 13.94 -4.06
N ALA A 65 11.97 13.38 -3.54
CA ALA A 65 13.16 14.15 -3.23
C ALA A 65 13.73 14.80 -4.51
N PRO A 66 14.37 15.98 -4.41
CA PRO A 66 14.96 16.64 -5.58
C PRO A 66 15.91 15.72 -6.35
N GLY A 67 15.62 15.50 -7.64
CA GLY A 67 16.36 14.60 -8.53
C GLY A 67 15.82 13.17 -8.62
N GLU A 68 14.74 12.84 -7.90
CA GLU A 68 14.06 11.55 -7.94
C GLU A 68 12.67 11.63 -8.60
N GLU A 69 12.28 12.77 -9.17
CA GLU A 69 10.93 12.99 -9.70
C GLU A 69 10.60 12.11 -10.91
N HIS A 70 11.62 11.65 -11.64
CA HIS A 70 11.47 10.90 -12.89
C HIS A 70 12.13 9.52 -12.85
N ILE A 71 12.29 8.93 -11.65
CA ILE A 71 12.82 7.56 -11.52
C ILE A 71 11.68 6.55 -11.48
N GLY A 72 11.85 5.45 -12.22
CA GLY A 72 10.99 4.28 -12.06
C GLY A 72 11.16 3.66 -10.68
N TRP A 73 10.06 3.31 -10.03
CA TRP A 73 10.08 2.74 -8.68
C TRP A 73 10.38 1.24 -8.72
N GLY A 74 11.57 0.86 -8.25
CA GLY A 74 11.94 -0.55 -8.07
C GLY A 74 11.16 -1.24 -6.94
N ILE A 75 11.40 -2.54 -6.74
CA ILE A 75 10.69 -3.35 -5.75
C ILE A 75 10.86 -2.81 -4.33
N GLY A 76 12.09 -2.45 -3.93
CA GLY A 76 12.35 -1.86 -2.61
C GLY A 76 11.57 -0.56 -2.37
N HIS A 77 11.46 0.29 -3.41
CA HIS A 77 10.69 1.53 -3.38
C HIS A 77 9.20 1.25 -3.21
N LEU A 78 8.62 0.40 -4.07
CA LEU A 78 7.21 0.06 -3.99
C LEU A 78 6.84 -0.50 -2.62
N ILE A 79 7.65 -1.40 -2.05
CA ILE A 79 7.41 -1.97 -0.71
C ILE A 79 7.45 -0.87 0.37
N ALA A 80 8.48 -0.02 0.39
CA ALA A 80 8.57 1.07 1.36
C ALA A 80 7.34 2.00 1.29
N HIS A 81 6.94 2.35 0.07
CA HIS A 81 5.86 3.28 -0.19
C HIS A 81 4.48 2.73 0.21
N VAL A 82 4.13 1.53 -0.26
CA VAL A 82 2.79 0.96 -0.02
C VAL A 82 2.60 0.59 1.44
N THR A 83 3.65 0.09 2.12
CA THR A 83 3.57 -0.25 3.54
C THR A 83 3.36 1.00 4.41
N ALA A 84 4.08 2.10 4.13
CA ALA A 84 3.89 3.37 4.81
C ALA A 84 2.48 3.95 4.63
N SER A 85 1.94 3.89 3.41
CA SER A 85 0.55 4.31 3.14
C SER A 85 -0.46 3.43 3.88
N SER A 86 -0.33 2.11 3.79
CA SER A 86 -1.24 1.17 4.44
C SER A 86 -1.24 1.32 5.97
N GLU A 87 -0.08 1.51 6.59
CA GLU A 87 0.08 1.67 8.04
C GLU A 87 -0.46 3.01 8.55
N GLU A 88 -0.23 4.10 7.83
CA GLU A 88 -0.79 5.41 8.17
C GLU A 88 -2.33 5.33 8.27
N TRP A 89 -2.96 4.76 7.26
CA TRP A 89 -4.42 4.68 7.19
C TRP A 89 -5.01 3.64 8.15
N ALA A 90 -4.28 2.55 8.44
CA ALA A 90 -4.63 1.64 9.54
C ALA A 90 -4.57 2.33 10.91
N SER A 91 -3.62 3.25 11.10
CA SER A 91 -3.50 4.03 12.34
C SER A 91 -4.71 4.94 12.54
N TYR A 92 -5.11 5.70 11.51
CA TYR A 92 -6.33 6.51 11.57
C TYR A 92 -7.57 5.67 11.83
N SER A 93 -7.67 4.54 11.13
CA SER A 93 -8.76 3.60 11.29
C SER A 93 -8.94 3.17 12.75
N SER A 94 -7.86 2.75 13.42
CA SER A 94 -7.85 2.40 14.84
C SER A 94 -8.31 3.56 15.75
N ILE A 95 -7.78 4.77 15.53
CA ILE A 95 -8.11 5.94 16.35
C ILE A 95 -9.62 6.26 16.27
N LEU A 96 -10.17 6.30 15.05
CA LEU A 96 -11.57 6.63 14.78
C LEU A 96 -12.51 5.54 15.32
N ALA A 97 -12.14 4.26 15.20
CA ALA A 97 -12.94 3.14 15.71
C ALA A 97 -13.19 3.21 17.23
N ARG A 98 -12.33 3.92 17.97
CA ARG A 98 -12.48 4.16 19.41
C ARG A 98 -13.25 5.45 19.73
N GLY A 99 -13.82 6.11 18.72
CA GLY A 99 -14.57 7.35 18.87
C GLY A 99 -13.71 8.60 19.10
N VAL A 100 -12.42 8.53 18.76
CA VAL A 100 -11.51 9.68 18.92
C VAL A 100 -11.42 10.44 17.59
N PRO A 101 -11.86 11.71 17.52
CA PRO A 101 -11.67 12.52 16.32
C PRO A 101 -10.17 12.78 16.11
N TYR A 102 -9.74 12.83 14.85
CA TYR A 102 -8.36 13.12 14.50
C TYR A 102 -8.32 14.19 13.39
N PRO A 103 -7.53 15.26 13.57
CA PRO A 103 -7.45 16.38 12.64
C PRO A 103 -6.81 15.98 11.29
N ALA A 104 -6.94 16.83 10.28
CA ALA A 104 -6.27 16.59 8.99
C ALA A 104 -4.75 16.47 9.14
N ASP A 105 -4.17 17.27 10.03
CA ASP A 105 -2.73 17.33 10.33
C ASP A 105 -2.49 17.25 11.85
N PRO A 106 -1.38 16.61 12.30
CA PRO A 106 -0.29 16.07 11.48
C PRO A 106 -0.62 14.71 10.87
N ARG A 107 0.09 14.36 9.79
CA ARG A 107 0.06 13.01 9.25
C ARG A 107 0.69 12.00 10.22
N LEU A 108 0.15 10.78 10.23
CA LEU A 108 0.72 9.63 10.93
C LEU A 108 1.63 8.78 10.03
N ARG A 109 2.01 9.29 8.85
CA ARG A 109 2.91 8.59 7.94
C ARG A 109 4.31 8.51 8.54
N TYR A 110 4.85 7.30 8.57
CA TYR A 110 6.27 7.04 8.72
C TYR A 110 6.70 6.13 7.59
N GLU A 111 7.61 6.60 6.73
CA GLU A 111 8.10 5.87 5.58
C GLU A 111 9.57 5.54 5.74
N THR A 112 9.88 4.24 5.73
CA THR A 112 11.26 3.76 5.70
C THR A 112 11.94 4.31 4.46
N PRO A 113 13.17 4.87 4.54
CA PRO A 113 13.90 5.30 3.36
C PRO A 113 14.04 4.14 2.37
N TRP A 114 13.50 4.29 1.16
CA TRP A 114 13.36 3.16 0.25
C TRP A 114 14.68 2.48 -0.12
N ARG A 115 15.77 3.23 -0.15
CA ARG A 115 17.14 2.72 -0.40
C ARG A 115 17.65 1.78 0.69
N GLU A 116 17.04 1.78 1.87
CA GLU A 116 17.37 0.82 2.91
C GLU A 116 16.76 -0.55 2.66
N VAL A 117 15.70 -0.65 1.83
CA VAL A 117 15.08 -1.91 1.39
C VAL A 117 15.83 -2.44 0.17
N ASP A 118 17.11 -2.77 0.35
CA ASP A 118 18.09 -3.11 -0.70
C ASP A 118 18.35 -4.61 -0.86
N THR A 119 17.72 -5.46 -0.04
CA THR A 119 17.89 -6.92 -0.06
C THR A 119 16.54 -7.60 0.06
N LYS A 120 16.46 -8.84 -0.43
CA LYS A 120 15.24 -9.65 -0.30
C LYS A 120 14.86 -9.87 1.16
N ALA A 121 15.87 -10.08 2.01
CA ALA A 121 15.65 -10.27 3.44
C ALA A 121 14.98 -9.05 4.08
N LYS A 122 15.45 -7.83 3.76
CA LYS A 122 14.83 -6.59 4.24
C LYS A 122 13.45 -6.35 3.63
N ALA A 123 13.25 -6.67 2.35
CA ALA A 123 11.94 -6.58 1.71
C ALA A 123 10.90 -7.47 2.39
N VAL A 124 11.24 -8.74 2.65
CA VAL A 124 10.37 -9.70 3.37
C VAL A 124 10.12 -9.22 4.80
N GLN A 125 11.16 -8.79 5.51
CA GLN A 125 11.01 -8.28 6.88
C GLN A 125 10.07 -7.07 6.91
N ARG A 126 10.19 -6.12 5.98
CA ARG A 126 9.36 -4.92 5.95
C ARG A 126 7.88 -5.24 5.69
N LEU A 127 7.62 -6.20 4.80
CA LEU A 127 6.27 -6.69 4.50
C LEU A 127 5.63 -7.39 5.71
N GLU A 128 6.37 -8.27 6.38
CA GLU A 128 5.87 -8.97 7.56
C GLU A 128 5.71 -8.04 8.78
N GLU A 129 6.58 -7.04 8.92
CA GLU A 129 6.40 -5.96 9.88
C GLU A 129 5.11 -5.18 9.59
N SER A 130 4.88 -4.81 8.33
CA SER A 130 3.66 -4.10 7.92
C SER A 130 2.41 -4.93 8.20
N ARG A 131 2.44 -6.23 7.88
CA ARG A 131 1.36 -7.17 8.20
C ARG A 131 1.05 -7.14 9.69
N ARG A 132 2.08 -7.33 10.54
CA ARG A 132 1.93 -7.29 12.01
C ARG A 132 1.31 -5.98 12.47
N ILE A 133 1.84 -4.83 12.03
CA ILE A 133 1.36 -3.50 12.44
C ILE A 133 -0.11 -3.29 12.05
N ARG A 134 -0.48 -3.56 10.79
CA ARG A 134 -1.85 -3.35 10.29
C ARG A 134 -2.86 -4.25 11.00
N LEU A 135 -2.51 -5.52 11.24
CA LEU A 135 -3.35 -6.43 12.02
C LEU A 135 -3.48 -5.97 13.48
N SER A 136 -2.40 -5.50 14.10
CA SER A 136 -2.46 -4.94 15.46
C SER A 136 -3.35 -3.70 15.53
N TYR A 137 -3.34 -2.81 14.54
CA TYR A 137 -4.28 -1.68 14.52
C TYR A 137 -5.73 -2.14 14.45
N LEU A 138 -6.05 -3.17 13.66
CA LEU A 138 -7.38 -3.78 13.68
C LEU A 138 -7.68 -4.46 15.04
N ASP A 139 -6.70 -5.06 15.72
CA ASP A 139 -6.88 -5.66 17.06
C ASP A 139 -7.24 -4.64 18.14
N THR A 140 -6.95 -3.36 17.91
CA THR A 140 -7.34 -2.29 18.85
C THR A 140 -8.77 -1.78 18.63
N TRP A 141 -9.48 -2.25 17.60
CA TRP A 141 -10.89 -1.93 17.43
C TRP A 141 -11.71 -2.55 18.58
N PRO A 142 -12.61 -1.80 19.23
CA PRO A 142 -13.55 -2.39 20.17
C PRO A 142 -14.50 -3.38 19.48
N ASP A 143 -15.06 -4.34 20.23
CA ASP A 143 -16.11 -5.25 19.72
C ASP A 143 -17.31 -4.49 19.15
N HIS A 144 -17.57 -3.29 19.69
CA HIS A 144 -18.55 -2.31 19.19
C HIS A 144 -17.82 -1.02 18.80
N PRO A 145 -17.23 -0.95 17.59
CA PRO A 145 -16.46 0.21 17.17
C PRO A 145 -17.38 1.40 16.85
N ASN A 146 -16.89 2.61 17.07
CA ASN A 146 -17.56 3.81 16.61
C ASN A 146 -17.37 3.97 15.09
N LEU A 147 -18.47 4.06 14.34
CA LEU A 147 -18.47 4.23 12.89
C LEU A 147 -19.04 5.59 12.43
N ASP A 148 -19.45 6.43 13.38
CA ASP A 148 -20.03 7.76 13.14
C ASP A 148 -18.95 8.84 13.05
N ILE A 149 -17.84 8.66 13.78
CA ILE A 149 -16.72 9.60 13.75
C ILE A 149 -16.01 9.50 12.39
N LYS A 150 -15.92 10.66 11.73
CA LYS A 150 -15.25 10.83 10.45
C LYS A 150 -13.91 11.53 10.67
N ARG A 151 -12.96 11.22 9.79
CA ARG A 151 -11.67 11.89 9.72
C ARG A 151 -11.85 13.31 9.20
N ASP A 152 -11.24 14.26 9.90
CA ASP A 152 -11.11 15.62 9.36
C ASP A 152 -10.17 15.60 8.16
N LEU A 153 -10.67 16.04 7.01
CA LEU A 153 -9.97 16.03 5.73
C LEU A 153 -10.25 17.33 5.00
N SER A 154 -9.33 17.76 4.14
CA SER A 154 -9.54 18.99 3.36
C SER A 154 -10.79 18.87 2.48
N PRO A 155 -11.54 19.97 2.24
CA PRO A 155 -12.75 19.93 1.41
C PRO A 155 -12.49 19.37 0.00
N ARG A 156 -11.32 19.66 -0.59
CA ARG A 156 -10.91 19.11 -1.89
C ARG A 156 -10.74 17.61 -1.85
N PHE A 157 -10.17 17.08 -0.77
CA PHE A 157 -10.01 15.64 -0.58
C PHE A 157 -11.38 14.97 -0.43
N VAL A 158 -12.24 15.49 0.47
CA VAL A 158 -13.60 14.96 0.68
C VAL A 158 -14.43 14.97 -0.61
N ALA A 159 -14.38 16.04 -1.40
CA ALA A 159 -15.08 16.11 -2.68
C ALA A 159 -14.64 15.00 -3.66
N ARG A 160 -13.34 14.68 -3.67
CA ARG A 160 -12.77 13.66 -4.54
C ARG A 160 -13.09 12.24 -4.07
N VAL A 161 -12.73 11.90 -2.83
CA VAL A 161 -12.73 10.51 -2.35
C VAL A 161 -13.88 10.17 -1.40
N GLY A 162 -14.60 11.19 -0.92
CA GLY A 162 -15.65 11.05 0.09
C GLY A 162 -15.14 11.27 1.52
N GLU A 163 -16.08 11.34 2.45
CA GLU A 163 -15.78 11.30 3.88
C GLU A 163 -15.24 9.92 4.27
N MET A 164 -14.56 9.81 5.41
CA MET A 164 -13.96 8.56 5.85
C MET A 164 -14.20 8.33 7.34
N ASN A 165 -14.85 7.22 7.69
CA ASN A 165 -14.85 6.70 9.06
C ASN A 165 -13.74 5.65 9.24
N ALA A 166 -13.75 4.93 10.35
CA ALA A 166 -12.76 3.91 10.68
C ALA A 166 -12.55 2.85 9.58
N ALA A 167 -13.64 2.27 9.05
CA ALA A 167 -13.58 1.22 8.02
C ALA A 167 -13.10 1.79 6.67
N ALA A 168 -13.64 2.94 6.28
CA ALA A 168 -13.26 3.63 5.04
C ALA A 168 -11.78 4.03 5.04
N CYS A 169 -11.25 4.52 6.17
CA CYS A 169 -9.83 4.80 6.32
C CYS A 169 -8.97 3.56 6.05
N PHE A 170 -9.28 2.43 6.70
CA PHE A 170 -8.51 1.20 6.50
C PHE A 170 -8.51 0.75 5.04
N LEU A 171 -9.68 0.74 4.42
CA LEU A 171 -9.84 0.37 3.02
C LEU A 171 -9.15 1.35 2.08
N TYR A 172 -9.02 2.64 2.42
CA TYR A 172 -8.29 3.60 1.59
C TYR A 172 -6.81 3.25 1.51
N GLY A 173 -6.18 2.91 2.64
CA GLY A 173 -4.79 2.43 2.68
C GLY A 173 -4.61 1.15 1.85
N LEU A 174 -5.48 0.17 2.06
CA LEU A 174 -5.44 -1.08 1.31
C LEU A 174 -5.68 -0.88 -0.20
N LYS A 175 -6.64 -0.02 -0.59
CA LYS A 175 -6.90 0.34 -1.99
C LYS A 175 -5.67 0.97 -2.63
N HIS A 176 -4.97 1.85 -1.91
CA HIS A 176 -3.75 2.49 -2.38
C HIS A 176 -2.67 1.45 -2.67
N GLU A 177 -2.43 0.51 -1.76
CA GLU A 177 -1.49 -0.60 -1.97
C GLU A 177 -1.88 -1.48 -3.17
N VAL A 178 -3.15 -1.89 -3.27
CA VAL A 178 -3.64 -2.73 -4.36
C VAL A 178 -3.50 -2.03 -5.73
N ALA A 179 -3.62 -0.70 -5.79
CA ALA A 179 -3.41 0.06 -7.01
C ALA A 179 -1.97 -0.04 -7.55
N HIS A 180 -0.98 -0.40 -6.71
CA HIS A 180 0.40 -0.64 -7.11
C HIS A 180 0.71 -2.11 -7.43
N HIS A 181 -0.24 -3.04 -7.31
CA HIS A 181 0.00 -4.45 -7.60
C HIS A 181 0.40 -4.70 -9.06
N ASP A 182 -0.19 -3.96 -10.01
CA ASP A 182 0.17 -4.08 -11.42
C ASP A 182 1.56 -3.49 -11.70
N GLN A 183 1.94 -2.41 -11.00
CA GLN A 183 3.30 -1.87 -11.06
C GLN A 183 4.34 -2.86 -10.52
N LEU A 184 4.05 -3.52 -9.39
CA LEU A 184 4.90 -4.60 -8.85
C LEU A 184 5.08 -5.75 -9.84
N ARG A 185 3.99 -6.17 -10.51
CA ARG A 185 4.06 -7.20 -11.56
C ARG A 185 4.87 -6.74 -12.76
N ASP A 186 4.73 -5.47 -13.16
CA ASP A 186 5.47 -4.95 -14.30
C ASP A 186 6.98 -4.91 -14.02
N VAL A 187 7.39 -4.43 -12.84
CA VAL A 187 8.80 -4.47 -12.44
C VAL A 187 9.32 -5.91 -12.42
N ALA A 188 8.55 -6.86 -11.87
CA ALA A 188 8.92 -8.28 -11.89
C ALA A 188 9.04 -8.85 -13.32
N ARG A 189 8.19 -8.42 -14.26
CA ARG A 189 8.29 -8.78 -15.68
C ARG A 189 9.59 -8.25 -16.28
N GLN A 190 9.90 -6.97 -16.09
CA GLN A 190 11.13 -6.34 -16.60
C GLN A 190 12.40 -7.04 -16.07
N ILE A 191 12.42 -7.41 -14.78
CA ILE A 191 13.51 -8.19 -14.18
C ILE A 191 13.71 -9.53 -14.90
N ASN A 192 12.63 -10.27 -15.14
CA ASN A 192 12.70 -11.57 -15.81
C ASN A 192 13.21 -11.44 -17.25
N GLU A 193 12.76 -10.42 -17.99
CA GLU A 193 13.22 -10.13 -19.35
C GLU A 193 14.71 -9.78 -19.38
N SER A 194 15.19 -8.99 -18.42
CA SER A 194 16.60 -8.65 -18.25
C SER A 194 17.45 -9.90 -18.02
N LYS A 195 17.01 -10.79 -17.13
CA LYS A 195 17.69 -12.08 -16.83
C LYS A 195 17.73 -13.01 -18.05
N GLN A 196 16.63 -13.12 -18.80
CA GLN A 196 16.59 -13.93 -20.02
C GLN A 196 17.54 -13.40 -21.09
N THR A 197 17.59 -12.08 -21.26
CA THR A 197 18.50 -11.41 -22.21
C THR A 197 19.97 -11.67 -21.84
N ALA A 198 20.32 -11.53 -20.56
CA ALA A 198 21.67 -11.80 -20.07
C ALA A 198 22.08 -13.26 -20.29
N ALA A 199 21.19 -14.21 -20.00
CA ALA A 199 21.45 -15.64 -20.22
C ALA A 199 21.65 -15.98 -21.72
N ALA A 200 20.85 -15.39 -22.61
CA ALA A 200 21.00 -15.58 -24.05
C ALA A 200 22.34 -15.05 -24.58
N SER A 201 22.80 -13.89 -24.08
CA SER A 201 24.10 -13.31 -24.48
C SER A 201 25.32 -14.07 -23.93
N ALA A 202 25.17 -14.84 -22.85
CA ALA A 202 26.26 -15.62 -22.25
C ALA A 202 26.45 -16.99 -22.92
N GLY A 203 25.46 -17.46 -23.68
CA GLY A 203 25.49 -18.73 -24.41
C GLY A 203 25.87 -18.64 -25.88
N SER A 204 26.08 -17.44 -26.41
CA SER A 204 26.52 -17.14 -27.79
C SER A 204 28.00 -16.81 -27.85
#